data_AF-A0A3N5W7P6-F1
#
_entry.id   AF-A0A3N5W7P6-F1
#
_cell.length_a   1.000
_cell.length_b   1.000
_cell.length_c   1.000
_cell.angle_alpha   90.00
_cell.angle_beta   90.00
_cell.angle_gamma   90.00
#
_symmetry.space_group_name_H-M   'P 1'
#
loop_
_entity.id
_entity.type
_entity.pdbx_description
1 polymer ?
#
loop_
_entity_poly.entity_id
_entity_poly.type
_entity_poly.pdbx_seq_one_letter_code
_entity_poly.pdbx_strand_id
1 'polypeptide(L)' 'MGWITPCWCRRWLDWKSGHCREVCLNIAALDFVSDPADELIAATSLTYRVPLVTRDERIRACKKLTLA' A
#
# COMPACT_ATOMS: atom_id res chain seq x y z
N MET A 1 25.55 -8.70 11.82
CA MET A 1 24.33 -8.63 11.01
C MET A 1 23.26 -7.79 11.72
N GLY A 2 23.31 -6.45 11.58
CA GLY A 2 22.06 -5.67 11.47
C GLY A 2 21.50 -5.96 10.07
N TRP A 3 20.23 -5.86 9.72
CA TRP A 3 19.39 -4.67 9.75
C TRP A 3 17.94 -5.11 9.53
N ILE A 4 17.10 -5.10 10.58
CA ILE A 4 15.67 -4.86 10.43
C ILE A 4 15.27 -4.06 11.68
N THR A 5 15.21 -2.74 11.55
CA THR A 5 14.61 -1.89 12.56
C THR A 5 13.11 -2.23 12.69
N PRO A 6 12.54 -2.25 13.90
CA PRO A 6 11.21 -2.79 14.16
C PRO A 6 10.05 -1.87 13.74
N CYS A 7 10.33 -0.76 13.04
CA CYS A 7 9.34 0.29 12.77
C CYS A 7 8.25 -0.13 11.78
N TRP A 8 8.51 -1.11 10.91
CA TRP A 8 7.55 -1.52 9.87
C TRP A 8 6.51 -2.54 10.36
N CYS A 9 6.89 -3.44 11.27
CA CYS A 9 6.03 -4.57 11.63
C CYS A 9 4.95 -4.19 12.66
N ARG A 10 5.21 -3.21 13.53
CA ARG A 10 4.32 -2.91 14.66
C ARG A 10 3.00 -2.21 14.27
N ARG A 11 2.91 -1.61 13.07
CA ARG A 11 1.71 -0.94 12.55
C ARG A 11 0.85 -1.83 11.61
N TRP A 12 1.44 -2.91 11.07
CA TRP A 12 0.71 -3.91 10.28
C TRP A 12 -0.14 -4.86 11.16
N LEU A 13 0.17 -4.97 12.44
CA LEU A 13 -0.48 -5.88 13.39
C LEU A 13 -1.85 -5.37 13.93
N ASP A 14 -2.27 -4.15 13.60
CA ASP A 14 -3.56 -3.57 14.01
C ASP A 14 -4.70 -3.86 13.02
N TRP A 15 -4.55 -4.89 12.18
CA TRP A 15 -5.49 -5.30 11.12
C TRP A 15 -6.90 -5.70 11.61
N LYS A 16 -7.15 -5.72 12.93
CA LYS A 16 -8.42 -6.17 13.56
C LYS A 16 -9.60 -5.18 13.47
N SER A 17 -9.44 -3.99 12.90
CA SER A 17 -10.38 -2.86 13.06
C SER A 17 -11.31 -2.54 11.87
N GLY A 18 -11.46 -3.43 10.88
CA GLY A 18 -12.45 -3.25 9.80
C GLY A 18 -11.92 -2.53 8.54
N HIS A 19 -10.62 -2.25 8.48
CA HIS A 19 -9.97 -1.61 7.33
C HIS A 19 -9.88 -2.49 6.07
N CYS A 20 -10.11 -3.81 6.17
CA CYS A 20 -10.09 -4.69 4.99
C CYS A 20 -11.08 -4.25 3.91
N ARG A 21 -12.27 -3.78 4.32
CA ARG A 21 -13.28 -3.28 3.38
C ARG A 21 -12.81 -2.02 2.66
N GLU A 22 -12.18 -1.10 3.38
CA GLU A 22 -11.65 0.14 2.82
C GLU A 22 -10.52 -0.14 1.83
N VAL A 23 -9.62 -1.08 2.16
CA VAL A 23 -8.58 -1.55 1.25
C VAL A 23 -9.20 -2.15 -0.02
N CYS A 24 -10.18 -3.05 0.10
CA CYS A 24 -10.85 -3.65 -1.06
C CYS A 24 -11.55 -2.61 -1.96
N LEU A 25 -12.21 -1.60 -1.38
CA LEU A 25 -12.82 -0.52 -2.14
C LEU A 25 -11.78 0.34 -2.86
N ASN A 26 -10.63 0.57 -2.22
CA ASN A 26 -9.54 1.33 -2.79
C ASN A 26 -8.82 0.59 -3.92
N ILE A 27 -8.76 -0.75 -3.91
CA ILE A 27 -8.28 -1.55 -5.04
C ILE A 27 -9.10 -1.25 -6.30
N ALA A 28 -10.43 -1.28 -6.19
CA ALA A 28 -11.33 -0.95 -7.31
C ALA A 28 -11.20 0.50 -7.79
N ALA A 29 -10.63 1.39 -6.97
CA ALA A 29 -10.39 2.79 -7.30
C ALA A 29 -8.98 3.06 -7.84
N LEU A 30 -8.11 2.06 -8.00
CA LEU A 30 -6.77 2.24 -8.58
C LEU A 30 -6.85 2.59 -10.08
N ASP A 31 -5.88 3.38 -10.53
CA ASP A 31 -5.79 3.82 -11.93
C ASP A 31 -4.98 2.84 -12.82
N PHE A 32 -4.61 1.67 -12.28
CA PHE A 32 -3.81 0.67 -12.97
C PHE A 32 -4.25 -0.74 -12.61
N VAL A 33 -3.93 -1.69 -13.50
CA VAL A 33 -4.06 -3.12 -13.26
C VAL A 33 -2.64 -3.72 -13.29
N SER A 34 -2.31 -4.47 -12.25
CA SER A 34 -1.02 -5.17 -12.09
C SER A 34 -1.26 -6.56 -11.50
N ASP A 35 -0.22 -7.20 -10.96
CA ASP A 35 -0.45 -8.39 -10.16
C ASP A 35 -1.21 -8.05 -8.87
N PRO A 36 -1.92 -9.03 -8.27
CA PRO A 36 -2.75 -8.78 -7.09
C PRO A 36 -1.98 -8.22 -5.89
N ALA A 37 -0.67 -8.47 -5.76
CA ALA A 37 0.11 -7.97 -4.64
C ALA A 37 0.40 -6.48 -4.78
N ASP A 38 0.75 -6.00 -5.98
CA ASP A 38 0.94 -4.58 -6.27
C ASP A 38 -0.33 -3.77 -5.99
N GLU A 39 -1.49 -4.27 -6.40
CA GLU A 39 -2.77 -3.62 -6.17
C GLU A 39 -3.10 -3.53 -4.67
N LEU A 40 -2.82 -4.60 -3.91
CA LEU A 40 -2.97 -4.59 -2.45
C LEU A 40 -2.03 -3.59 -1.78
N ILE A 41 -0.77 -3.50 -2.22
CA ILE A 41 0.22 -2.56 -1.69
C ILE A 41 -0.23 -1.11 -1.95
N ALA A 42 -0.66 -0.81 -3.17
CA ALA A 42 -1.16 0.51 -3.56
C ALA A 42 -2.43 0.90 -2.81
N ALA A 43 -3.42 0.01 -2.70
CA ALA A 43 -4.65 0.26 -1.97
C ALA A 43 -4.41 0.45 -0.46
N THR A 44 -3.45 -0.28 0.11
CA THR A 44 -3.05 -0.11 1.51
C THR A 44 -2.42 1.26 1.73
N SER A 45 -1.51 1.70 0.85
CA SER A 45 -0.92 3.03 0.89
C SER A 45 -1.98 4.14 0.83
N LEU A 46 -2.98 3.99 -0.05
CA LEU A 46 -4.13 4.92 -0.14
C LEU A 46 -4.93 4.98 1.16
N THR A 47 -5.25 3.82 1.72
CA THR A 47 -6.09 3.71 2.93
C THR A 47 -5.40 4.35 4.13
N TYR A 48 -4.11 4.09 4.32
CA TYR A 48 -3.34 4.56 5.46
C TYR A 48 -2.59 5.87 5.20
N ARG A 49 -2.69 6.44 3.99
CA ARG A 49 -1.97 7.64 3.52
C ARG A 49 -0.47 7.58 3.80
N VAL A 50 0.14 6.42 3.54
CA VAL A 50 1.57 6.19 3.73
C VAL A 50 2.26 6.31 2.37
N PRO A 51 3.30 7.15 2.22
CA PRO A 51 3.97 7.29 0.94
C PRO A 51 4.69 6.00 0.54
N LEU A 52 4.55 5.61 -0.73
CA LEU A 52 5.17 4.41 -1.27
C LEU A 52 6.55 4.71 -1.85
N VAL A 53 7.51 3.87 -1.47
CA VAL A 53 8.80 3.77 -2.14
C VAL A 53 8.74 2.54 -3.02
N THR A 54 8.74 2.74 -4.33
CA THR A 54 8.72 1.65 -5.31
C THR A 54 9.62 1.98 -6.50
N ARG A 55 10.13 0.93 -7.14
CA ARG A 55 10.81 1.01 -8.45
C ARG A 55 9.87 0.68 -9.60
N ASP A 56 8.69 0.17 -9.30
CA ASP A 56 7.72 -0.22 -10.31
C ASP A 56 7.17 1.02 -11.03
N GLU A 57 7.26 0.98 -12.37
CA GLU A 57 6.85 2.10 -13.23
C GLU A 57 5.32 2.25 -13.30
N ARG A 58 4.57 1.15 -13.17
CA ARG A 58 3.10 1.14 -13.20
C ARG A 58 2.55 1.78 -11.93
N ILE A 59 3.11 1.43 -10.77
CA ILE A 59 2.76 2.06 -9.49
C ILE A 59 3.13 3.54 -9.51
N ARG A 60 4.30 3.91 -10.06
CA ARG A 60 4.74 5.31 -10.19
C ARG A 60 3.85 6.15 -11.12
N ALA A 61 3.25 5.53 -12.12
CA ALA A 61 2.32 6.20 -13.03
C ALA A 61 0.95 6.50 -12.38
N CYS A 62 0.64 5.89 -11.24
CA CYS A 62 -0.63 6.08 -10.55
C CYS A 62 -0.70 7.47 -9.90
N LYS A 63 -1.67 8.29 -10.32
CA LYS A 63 -1.83 9.68 -9.86
C LYS A 63 -2.39 9.80 -8.45
N LYS A 64 -3.05 8.76 -7.96
CA LYS A 64 -3.71 8.73 -6.64
C LYS A 64 -2.73 8.38 -5.52
N LEU A 65 -1.58 7.79 -5.83
CA LEU A 65 -0.60 7.39 -4.84
C LEU A 65 0.30 8.55 -4.43
N THR A 66 0.60 8.62 -3.13
CA THR A 66 1.67 9.48 -2.64
C THR A 66 2.98 8.70 -2.75
N LEU A 67 3.93 9.22 -3.50
CA LEU A 67 5.27 8.64 -3.65
C LEU A 67 6.25 9.40 -2.76
N ALA A 68 7.21 8.67 -2.18
CA ALA A 68 8.34 9.24 -1.42
C ALA A 68 9.59 9.39 -2.28
#